data_AF-A0A7R9QNU1-F1
#
_entry.id   AF-A0A7R9QNU1-F1
#
_cell.length_a   1.000
_cell.length_b   1.000
_cell.length_c   1.000
_cell.angle_alpha   90.00
_cell.angle_beta   90.00
_cell.angle_gamma   90.00
#
_symmetry.space_group_name_H-M   'P 1'
#
loop_
_entity.id
_entity.type
_entity.pdbx_description
1 polymer ?
#
loop_
_entity_poly.entity_id
_entity_poly.type
_entity_poly.pdbx_seq_one_letter_code
_entity_poly.pdbx_strand_id
1 'polypeptide(L)'
;MVLYTGKQQHITVASITDTFNLICQPNNYSTFYDDNRQNWSLMFDTEEDKCNFNRQLTVCKYNSWRNKSSATESSILTQDLMLG
;
A
#
# COMPACT_ATOMS: atom_id res chain seq x y z
N MET A 1 3.14 -1.65 -5.63
CA MET A 1 2.92 -0.20 -5.41
C MET A 1 3.80 0.55 -6.36
N VAL A 2 3.26 1.56 -7.05
CA VAL A 2 4.03 2.41 -7.96
C VAL A 2 3.93 3.84 -7.43
N LEU A 3 5.06 4.52 -7.30
CA LEU A 3 5.12 5.92 -6.87
C LEU A 3 5.52 6.81 -8.04
N TYR A 4 4.83 7.95 -8.14
CA TYR A 4 5.06 8.97 -9.16
C TYR A 4 5.36 10.33 -8.51
N THR A 5 6.26 11.11 -9.08
CA THR A 5 6.41 12.53 -8.79
C THR A 5 5.49 13.30 -9.72
N GLY A 6 4.39 13.85 -9.19
CA GLY A 6 3.41 14.57 -9.99
C GLY A 6 2.78 13.69 -11.09
N LYS A 7 2.45 14.30 -12.24
CA LYS A 7 1.64 13.62 -13.27
C LYS A 7 2.39 12.67 -14.21
N GLN A 8 3.73 12.68 -14.26
CA GLN A 8 4.43 12.06 -15.40
C GLN A 8 5.77 11.37 -15.13
N GLN A 9 6.29 11.36 -13.91
CA GLN A 9 7.58 10.73 -13.64
C GLN A 9 7.46 9.58 -12.65
N HIS A 10 7.69 8.37 -13.16
CA HIS A 10 7.82 7.16 -12.35
C HIS A 10 9.07 7.26 -11.46
N ILE A 11 8.89 7.09 -10.15
CA ILE A 11 9.99 7.14 -9.18
C ILE A 11 10.47 5.73 -8.85
N THR A 12 9.56 4.89 -8.38
CA THR A 12 9.90 3.55 -7.90
C THR A 12 8.69 2.62 -7.95
N VAL A 13 8.97 1.32 -8.08
CA VAL A 13 8.02 0.24 -7.83
C VAL A 13 8.48 -0.49 -6.58
N ALA A 14 7.56 -0.69 -5.65
CA ALA A 14 7.78 -1.57 -4.50
C ALA A 14 6.75 -2.69 -4.51
N SER A 15 7.21 -3.93 -4.41
CA SER A 15 6.33 -5.10 -4.34
C SER A 15 5.64 -5.16 -2.98
N ILE A 16 4.31 -5.27 -2.98
CA ILE A 16 3.56 -5.48 -1.74
C ILE A 16 3.53 -6.99 -1.47
N THR A 17 4.40 -7.44 -0.59
CA THR A 17 4.49 -8.81 -0.09
C THR A 17 4.03 -8.90 1.36
N ASP A 18 3.97 -10.11 1.92
CA ASP A 18 3.76 -10.34 3.35
C ASP A 18 4.83 -9.65 4.22
N THR A 19 6.07 -9.58 3.72
CA THR A 19 7.20 -8.92 4.39
C THR A 19 7.26 -7.42 4.18
N PHE A 20 6.44 -6.85 3.28
CA PHE A 20 6.41 -5.41 3.03
C PHE A 20 6.01 -4.67 4.32
N ASN A 21 6.80 -3.68 4.73
CA ASN A 21 6.55 -2.94 5.97
C ASN A 21 6.50 -1.43 5.70
N LEU A 22 5.32 -0.84 5.91
CA LEU A 22 5.13 0.60 5.95
C LEU A 22 5.00 1.04 7.41
N ILE A 23 5.87 1.93 7.83
CA ILE A 23 5.87 2.51 9.17
C ILE A 23 5.17 3.86 9.11
N CYS A 24 4.00 3.96 9.73
CA CYS A 24 3.30 5.22 9.92
C CYS A 24 4.05 6.09 10.94
N GLN A 25 4.20 7.37 10.62
CA GLN A 25 4.88 8.36 11.45
C GLN A 25 3.92 9.53 11.79
N PRO A 26 4.28 10.35 12.80
CA PRO A 26 3.61 11.63 13.04
C PRO A 26 3.69 12.57 11.83
N ASN A 27 2.89 13.64 11.83
CA ASN A 27 2.92 14.71 10.82
C ASN A 27 2.66 14.23 9.39
N ASN A 28 1.70 13.31 9.21
CA ASN A 28 1.32 12.78 7.90
C ASN A 28 2.47 12.12 7.11
N TYR A 29 3.50 11.63 7.79
CA TYR A 29 4.54 10.83 7.16
C TYR A 29 4.28 9.34 7.28
N SER A 30 4.76 8.59 6.30
CA SER A 30 5.02 7.16 6.40
C SER A 30 6.35 6.82 5.75
N THR A 31 7.00 5.74 6.16
CA THR A 31 8.25 5.27 5.54
C THR A 31 8.19 3.80 5.21
N PHE A 32 8.89 3.37 4.17
CA PHE A 32 9.03 1.96 3.83
C PHE A 32 10.35 1.73 3.09
N TYR A 33 10.73 0.46 2.99
CA TYR A 33 11.84 0.03 2.15
C TYR A 33 11.30 -0.66 0.89
N ASP A 34 11.85 -0.32 -0.27
CA ASP A 34 11.55 -1.04 -1.51
C ASP A 34 12.36 -2.34 -1.65
N ASP A 35 12.19 -3.03 -2.78
CA ASP A 35 12.85 -4.30 -3.07
C ASP A 35 14.38 -4.17 -3.17
N ASN A 36 14.89 -2.96 -3.43
CA ASN A 36 16.32 -2.63 -3.45
C ASN A 36 16.84 -2.16 -2.09
N ARG A 37 16.02 -2.26 -1.03
CA ARG A 37 16.32 -1.76 0.33
C ARG A 37 16.55 -0.25 0.38
N GLN A 38 16.03 0.50 -0.59
CA GLN A 38 16.04 1.95 -0.53
C GLN A 38 14.91 2.42 0.39
N ASN A 39 15.22 3.33 1.31
CA ASN A 39 14.23 3.92 2.21
C ASN A 39 13.49 5.06 1.49
N TRP A 40 12.17 5.02 1.55
CA TRP A 40 11.27 5.99 0.96
C TRP A 40 10.37 6.59 2.02
N SER A 41 10.19 7.92 1.96
CA SER A 41 9.23 8.65 2.78
C SER A 41 8.06 9.12 1.93
N LEU A 42 6.84 8.81 2.37
CA LEU A 42 5.60 9.34 1.84
C LEU A 42 5.13 10.46 2.75
N MET A 43 4.89 11.63 2.17
CA MET A 43 4.21 12.73 2.83
C MET A 43 2.79 12.81 2.29
N PHE A 44 1.80 12.74 3.17
CA PHE A 44 0.40 12.89 2.82
C PHE A 44 -0.07 14.31 3.12
N ASP A 45 -0.98 14.83 2.29
CA ASP A 45 -1.55 16.16 2.50
C ASP A 45 -2.37 16.19 3.79
N THR A 46 -3.13 15.12 4.06
CA THR A 46 -3.95 14.99 5.27
C THR A 46 -3.74 13.65 5.99
N GLU A 47 -4.15 13.60 7.26
CA GLU A 47 -4.17 12.35 8.02
C GLU A 47 -5.18 11.35 7.46
N GLU A 48 -6.29 11.85 6.91
CA GLU A 48 -7.31 11.04 6.24
C GLU A 48 -6.73 10.33 5.00
N ASP A 49 -5.96 11.03 4.17
CA ASP A 49 -5.29 10.44 3.00
C ASP A 49 -4.33 9.33 3.41
N LYS A 50 -3.53 9.58 4.46
CA LYS A 50 -2.65 8.57 5.05
C LYS A 50 -3.45 7.35 5.53
N CYS A 51 -4.58 7.56 6.18
CA CYS A 51 -5.44 6.49 6.70
C CYS A 51 -6.05 5.66 5.56
N ASN A 52 -6.60 6.32 4.54
CA ASN A 52 -7.17 5.67 3.37
C ASN A 52 -6.13 4.85 2.60
N PHE A 53 -4.93 5.40 2.43
CA PHE A 53 -3.81 4.68 1.84
C PHE A 53 -3.44 3.42 2.63
N ASN A 54 -3.33 3.52 3.97
CA ASN A 54 -3.03 2.38 4.83
C ASN A 54 -4.10 1.28 4.76
N ARG A 55 -5.38 1.65 4.66
CA ARG A 55 -6.47 0.70 4.49
C ARG A 55 -6.30 -0.10 3.20
N GLN A 56 -6.06 0.56 2.08
CA GLN A 56 -5.83 -0.11 0.79
C GLN A 56 -4.57 -0.98 0.82
N LEU A 57 -3.48 -0.47 1.40
CA LEU A 57 -2.24 -1.22 1.54
C LEU A 57 -2.44 -2.52 2.32
N THR A 58 -3.23 -2.47 3.39
CA THR A 58 -3.58 -3.65 4.19
C THR A 58 -4.31 -4.71 3.36
N VAL A 59 -5.27 -4.31 2.54
CA VAL A 59 -5.97 -5.20 1.60
C VAL A 59 -4.99 -5.84 0.62
N CYS A 60 -4.08 -5.05 0.03
CA CYS A 60 -3.06 -5.56 -0.88
C CYS A 60 -2.12 -6.57 -0.20
N LYS A 61 -1.66 -6.29 1.02
CA LYS A 61 -0.81 -7.21 1.79
C LYS A 61 -1.52 -8.54 2.05
N TYR A 62 -2.79 -8.48 2.46
CA TYR A 62 -3.59 -9.67 2.71
C TYR A 62 -3.78 -10.51 1.43
N ASN A 63 -4.11 -9.87 0.31
CA ASN A 63 -4.24 -10.57 -0.98
C ASN A 63 -2.92 -11.21 -1.43
N SER A 64 -1.79 -10.54 -1.22
CA SER A 64 -0.46 -11.06 -1.52
C SER A 64 -0.11 -12.29 -0.66
N TRP A 65 -0.47 -12.26 0.63
CA TRP A 65 -0.33 -13.41 1.52
C TRP A 65 -1.24 -14.58 1.10
N ARG A 66 -2.53 -14.32 0.83
CA ARG A 66 -3.49 -15.35 0.39
C ARG A 66 -3.07 -16.06 -0.89
N ASN A 67 -2.51 -15.33 -1.86
CA ASN A 67 -2.02 -15.92 -3.10
C ASN A 67 -0.81 -16.86 -2.89
N LYS A 68 -0.08 -16.74 -1.78
CA LYS A 68 0.99 -17.67 -1.40
C LYS A 68 0.46 -18.90 -0.64
N SER A 69 -0.62 -18.74 0.11
CA SER A 69 -1.27 -19.80 0.89
C SER A 69 -2.53 -20.29 0.17
N SER A 70 -2.40 -21.24 -0.75
CA SER A 70 -3.54 -21.93 -1.39
C SER A 70 -4.33 -22.75 -0.37
N ALA A 71 -5.11 -22.08 0.47
CA ALA A 71 -6.14 -22.62 1.36
C ALA A 71 -6.61 -21.46 2.24
N THR A 72 -7.80 -20.95 1.99
CA THR A 72 -8.88 -20.77 2.99
C THR A 72 -9.89 -19.84 2.32
N GLU A 73 -10.82 -20.44 1.59
CA GLU A 73 -12.03 -19.78 1.12
C GLU A 73 -12.89 -19.43 2.33
N SER A 74 -12.85 -18.18 2.75
CA SER A 74 -13.88 -17.59 3.59
C SER A 74 -14.20 -16.22 3.02
N SER A 75 -15.49 -16.05 2.75
CA SER A 75 -16.11 -14.98 1.96
C SER A 75 -15.70 -13.60 2.44
N ILE A 76 -15.12 -12.81 1.55
CA ILE A 76 -14.93 -11.38 1.80
C ILE A 76 -15.69 -10.64 0.71
N LEU A 77 -16.63 -9.80 1.14
CA LEU A 77 -17.37 -8.89 0.27
C LEU A 77 -16.44 -7.72 -0.08
N THR A 78 -15.91 -7.73 -1.30
CA THR A 78 -15.34 -6.54 -1.92
C THR A 78 -16.46 -5.79 -2.63
N GLN A 79 -16.72 -4.55 -2.21
CA GLN A 79 -17.62 -3.65 -2.91
C GLN A 79 -16.77 -2.70 -3.75
N ASP A 80 -16.80 -2.87 -5.07
CA ASP A 80 -16.23 -1.90 -5.98
C ASP A 80 -17.10 -0.63 -5.94
N LEU A 81 -16.48 0.52 -5.65
CA LEU A 81 -17.13 1.81 -5.88
C LEU A 81 -17.17 2.03 -7.40
N MET A 82 -18.31 1.74 -8.01
CA MET A 82 -18.60 2.24 -9.36
C MET A 82 -19.04 3.70 -9.24
N LEU A 83 -18.38 4.59 -9.98
CA LEU A 83 -18.92 5.93 -10.25
C LEU A 83 -20.20 5.74 -11.07
N GLY A 84 -21.35 6.01 -10.43
CA GLY A 84 -22.65 6.08 -11.11
C GLY A 84 -22.72 7.26 -12.07
#